data_AF-A0A6V7IQ11-F1
#
_entry.id   AF-A0A6V7IQ11-F1
#
_cell.length_a   1.000
_cell.length_b   1.000
_cell.length_c   1.000
_cell.angle_alpha   90.00
_cell.angle_beta   90.00
_cell.angle_gamma   90.00
#
_symmetry.space_group_name_H-M   'P 1'
#
loop_
_entity.id
_entity.type
_entity.pdbx_description
1 polymer ?
#
loop_
_entity_poly.entity_id
_entity_poly.type
_entity_poly.pdbx_seq_one_letter_code
_entity_poly.pdbx_strand_id
1 'polypeptide(L)' 'VFGALTSCSLHVSDHFYGTGESLLFRFTPRFQAFNWTGDNVYFIKGNNESLAIGAG' A
#
# COMPACT_ATOMS: atom_id res chain seq x y z
N VAL A 1 -7.33 4.11 14.33
CA VAL A 1 -6.03 4.35 13.64
C VAL A 1 -5.81 3.26 12.59
N PHE A 2 -5.35 3.63 11.40
CA PHE A 2 -5.01 2.72 10.30
C PHE A 2 -3.83 3.30 9.51
N GLY A 3 -3.23 2.50 8.64
CA GLY A 3 -2.12 2.95 7.80
C GLY A 3 -1.58 1.84 6.92
N ALA A 4 -0.39 2.05 6.38
CA ALA A 4 0.32 1.11 5.55
C ALA A 4 1.81 1.04 5.92
N LEU A 5 2.42 -0.13 5.69
CA LEU A 5 3.87 -0.26 5.52
C LEU A 5 4.13 -0.33 4.02
N THR A 6 5.04 0.52 3.54
CA THR A 6 5.47 0.53 2.15
C THR A 6 6.84 -0.11 2.03
N SER A 7 7.03 -0.98 1.04
CA SER A 7 8.31 -1.66 0.85
C SER A 7 9.43 -0.76 0.30
N CYS A 8 9.09 0.48 -0.07
CA CYS A 8 10.04 1.48 -0.54
C CYS A 8 9.55 2.90 -0.21
N SER A 9 10.38 3.89 -0.54
CA SER A 9 10.06 5.31 -0.35
C SER A 9 8.99 5.78 -1.34
N LEU A 10 8.09 6.62 -0.85
CA LEU A 10 7.01 7.22 -1.64
C LEU A 10 7.59 8.21 -2.66
N HIS A 11 7.14 8.10 -3.90
CA HIS A 11 7.46 9.03 -4.98
C HIS A 11 6.35 9.07 -6.04
N VAL A 12 6.40 10.09 -6.89
CA VAL A 12 5.51 10.23 -8.06
C VAL A 12 5.92 9.23 -9.13
N SER A 13 4.95 8.52 -9.69
CA SER A 13 5.20 7.51 -10.72
C SER A 13 3.98 7.31 -11.62
N ASP A 14 4.22 7.16 -12.93
CA ASP A 14 3.19 6.82 -13.91
C ASP A 14 2.67 5.38 -13.71
N HIS A 15 3.47 4.50 -13.09
CA HIS A 15 3.15 3.10 -12.85
C HIS A 15 3.05 2.76 -11.36
N PHE A 16 2.36 1.66 -11.04
CA PHE A 16 2.41 1.09 -9.70
C PHE A 16 3.84 0.61 -9.39
N TYR A 17 4.25 0.77 -8.14
CA TYR A 17 5.57 0.37 -7.65
C TYR A 17 5.49 -0.25 -6.26
N GLY A 18 6.59 -0.84 -5.80
CA GLY A 18 6.68 -1.58 -4.55
C GLY A 18 6.72 -3.10 -4.75
N THR A 19 6.65 -3.82 -3.64
CA THR A 19 6.74 -5.29 -3.56
C THR A 19 5.67 -5.82 -2.59
N GLY A 20 5.49 -7.14 -2.59
CA GLY A 20 4.56 -7.85 -1.69
C GLY A 20 4.88 -7.74 -0.20
N GLU A 21 5.99 -7.10 0.17
CA GLU A 21 6.30 -6.75 1.56
C GLU A 21 5.43 -5.58 2.07
N SER A 22 4.75 -4.86 1.16
CA SER A 22 3.80 -3.83 1.53
C SER A 22 2.54 -4.43 2.14
N LEU A 23 2.00 -3.80 3.19
CA LEU A 23 0.78 -4.25 3.86
C LEU A 23 -0.06 -3.06 4.35
N LEU A 24 -1.36 -3.29 4.50
CA LEU A 24 -2.26 -2.37 5.20
C LEU A 24 -2.46 -2.83 6.64
N PHE A 25 -2.72 -1.91 7.56
CA PHE A 25 -3.06 -2.25 8.94
C PHE A 25 -4.12 -1.33 9.53
N ARG A 26 -4.81 -1.84 10.55
CA ARG A 26 -5.78 -1.09 11.35
C ARG A 26 -5.72 -1.54 12.80
N PHE A 27 -5.93 -0.61 13.73
CA PHE A 27 -5.96 -0.88 15.18
C PHE A 27 -7.37 -1.08 15.78
N THR A 28 -8.42 -0.61 15.11
CA THR A 28 -9.81 -0.62 15.63
C THR A 28 -10.73 -1.44 14.71
N PRO A 29 -11.58 -2.35 15.20
CA PRO A 29 -11.84 -2.69 16.61
C PRO A 29 -10.73 -3.53 17.27
N ARG A 30 -9.82 -4.10 16.48
CA ARG A 30 -8.62 -4.82 16.93
C ARG A 30 -7.49 -4.61 15.94
N PHE A 31 -6.26 -4.85 16.37
CA PHE A 31 -5.13 -4.86 15.46
C PHE A 31 -5.28 -5.98 14.42
N GLN A 32 -5.13 -5.60 13.14
CA GLN A 32 -5.10 -6.53 12.02
C GLN A 32 -4.18 -5.98 10.93
N ALA A 33 -3.30 -6.83 10.44
CA ALA A 33 -2.48 -6.59 9.25
C ALA A 33 -3.07 -7.36 8.05
N PHE A 34 -3.06 -6.72 6.89
CA PHE A 34 -3.53 -7.26 5.61
C PHE A 34 -2.32 -7.34 4.69
N ASN A 35 -1.71 -8.52 4.65
CA ASN A 35 -0.57 -8.80 3.78
C ASN A 35 -1.04 -8.97 2.34
N TRP A 36 -0.10 -8.85 1.40
CA TRP A 36 -0.35 -9.14 0.00
C TRP A 36 -0.90 -10.56 -0.21
N THR A 37 -1.95 -10.66 -1.02
CA THR A 37 -2.65 -11.92 -1.32
C THR A 37 -2.04 -12.71 -2.47
N GLY A 38 -1.22 -12.07 -3.31
CA GLY A 38 -0.74 -12.65 -4.56
C GLY A 38 -1.54 -12.26 -5.81
N ASP A 39 -2.67 -11.54 -5.66
CA ASP A 39 -3.63 -11.34 -6.76
C ASP A 39 -3.14 -10.39 -7.87
N ASN A 40 -2.47 -9.30 -7.48
CA ASN A 40 -1.94 -8.31 -8.41
C ASN A 40 -0.70 -7.60 -7.82
N VAL A 41 -0.06 -6.74 -8.60
CA VAL A 41 1.15 -5.98 -8.17
C VAL A 41 0.89 -4.48 -8.01
N TYR A 42 -0.34 -4.10 -7.68
CA TYR A 42 -0.76 -2.70 -7.58
C TYR A 42 -0.61 -2.15 -6.16
N PHE A 43 0.63 -2.17 -5.67
CA PHE A 43 0.95 -1.83 -4.28
C PHE A 43 0.83 -0.33 -3.99
N ILE A 44 1.57 0.51 -4.71
CA ILE A 44 1.68 1.95 -4.42
C ILE A 44 1.60 2.72 -5.73
N LYS A 45 0.83 3.81 -5.77
CA LYS A 45 0.81 4.77 -6.87
C LYS A 45 0.67 6.19 -6.31
N GLY A 46 1.62 7.04 -6.65
CA GLY A 46 1.61 8.45 -6.25
C GLY A 46 1.63 9.36 -7.48
N ASN A 47 0.87 10.44 -7.42
CA ASN A 47 1.01 11.61 -8.28
C ASN A 47 1.05 12.89 -7.41
N ASN A 48 1.07 14.06 -8.04
CA ASN A 48 1.17 15.33 -7.31
C ASN A 48 -0.10 15.64 -6.49
N GLU A 49 -1.21 15.00 -6.82
CA GLU A 49 -2.53 15.26 -6.23
C GLU A 49 -2.91 14.21 -5.17
N SER A 50 -2.34 13.01 -5.25
CA SER A 50 -2.81 11.86 -4.48
C SER A 50 -1.76 10.77 -4.30
N LEU A 51 -1.96 9.99 -3.25
CA LEU A 51 -1.24 8.75 -2.98
C LEU A 51 -2.26 7.64 -2.71
N ALA A 52 -2.13 6.54 -3.46
CA ALA A 52 -2.92 5.33 -3.29
C ALA A 52 -2.01 4.16 -2.87
N ILE A 53 -2.47 3.35 -1.92
CA ILE A 53 -1.79 2.15 -1.43
C ILE A 53 -2.79 1.00 -1.37
N GLY A 54 -2.52 -0.08 -2.11
CA GLY A 54 -3.43 -1.21 -2.31
C GLY A 54 -4.60 -0.85 -3.24
N ALA A 55 -4.41 -1.08 -4.54
CA ALA A 55 -5.42 -0.83 -5.57
C ALA A 55 -5.76 -2.10 -6.36
N GLY A 56 -6.83 -2.03 -7.17
CA GLY A 56 -7.29 -3.13 -8.01
C GLY A 56 -8.03 -4.19 -7.22
#